data_AF-A0A2N4U4M3-F1
#
_entry.id   AF-A0A2N4U4M3-F1
#
_cell.length_a   1.000
_cell.length_b   1.000
_cell.length_c   1.000
_cell.angle_alpha   90.00
_cell.angle_beta   90.00
_cell.angle_gamma   90.00
#
_symmetry.space_group_name_H-M   'P 1'
#
loop_
_entity.id
_entity.type
_entity.pdbx_description
1 polymer ?
#
loop_
_entity_poly.entity_id
_entity_poly.type
_entity_poly.pdbx_seq_one_letter_code
_entity_poly.pdbx_strand_id
1 'polypeptide(L)'
;MSLTLRQIVRRLNAHHARTSAGFYGDGQLPGRWFRARIVRGTTLEVHDWITWVAVPDGTCFRDHNGRQFLTVIYPPSDTPVAGMPAR
;
A
#
# COMPACT_ATOMS: atom_id res chain seq x y z
N MET A 1 10.03 12.99 5.38
CA MET A 1 10.60 11.78 4.77
C MET A 1 9.50 10.76 4.56
N SER A 2 9.28 10.32 3.31
CA SER A 2 8.31 9.28 2.98
C SER A 2 8.82 7.90 3.43
N LEU A 3 7.92 6.99 3.82
CA LEU A 3 8.29 5.63 4.21
C LEU A 3 8.68 4.81 2.98
N THR A 4 9.65 3.91 3.14
CA THR A 4 9.93 2.87 2.14
C THR A 4 8.82 1.82 2.11
N LEU A 5 8.64 1.13 0.98
CA LEU A 5 7.67 0.03 0.88
C LEU A 5 7.86 -1.05 1.96
N ARG A 6 9.10 -1.35 2.35
CA ARG A 6 9.39 -2.31 3.42
C ARG A 6 8.90 -1.81 4.78
N GLN A 7 9.05 -0.53 5.07
CA GLN A 7 8.52 0.07 6.30
C GLN A 7 6.99 0.11 6.29
N ILE A 8 6.37 0.38 5.13
CA ILE A 8 4.92 0.35 4.94
C ILE A 8 4.38 -1.06 5.25
N VAL A 9 4.93 -2.11 4.63
CA VAL A 9 4.53 -3.51 4.91
C VAL A 9 4.64 -3.85 6.38
N ARG A 10 5.77 -3.50 7.02
CA ARG A 10 5.97 -3.77 8.45
C ARG A 10 4.93 -3.06 9.30
N ARG A 11 4.58 -1.82 9.00
CA ARG A 11 3.55 -1.06 9.74
C ARG A 11 2.16 -1.65 9.59
N LEU A 12 1.78 -2.08 8.38
CA LEU A 12 0.49 -2.73 8.14
C LEU A 12 0.35 -4.04 8.92
N ASN A 13 1.36 -4.91 8.81
CA ASN A 13 1.36 -6.18 9.53
C ASN A 13 1.43 -5.99 11.06
N ALA A 14 2.23 -5.03 11.54
CA ALA A 14 2.31 -4.70 12.96
C ALA A 14 1.01 -4.08 13.50
N HIS A 15 0.30 -3.30 12.68
CA HIS A 15 -1.02 -2.79 13.05
C HIS A 15 -1.96 -3.96 13.34
N HIS A 16 -2.09 -4.89 12.38
CA HIS A 16 -2.96 -6.05 12.55
C HIS A 16 -2.55 -6.91 13.75
N ALA A 17 -1.27 -7.21 13.91
CA ALA A 17 -0.77 -7.99 15.05
C ALA A 17 -1.06 -7.35 16.41
N ARG A 18 -0.96 -6.01 16.51
CA ARG A 18 -1.18 -5.28 17.76
C ARG A 18 -2.66 -5.16 18.12
N THR A 19 -3.53 -4.93 17.15
CA THR A 19 -4.94 -4.62 17.39
C THR A 19 -5.85 -5.84 17.22
N SER A 20 -5.35 -6.91 16.61
CA SER A 20 -6.18 -8.02 16.09
C SER A 20 -7.30 -7.56 15.15
N ALA A 21 -7.21 -6.34 14.62
CA ALA A 21 -8.14 -5.76 13.66
C ALA A 21 -7.47 -5.63 12.29
N GLY A 22 -8.27 -5.70 11.23
CA GLY A 22 -7.80 -5.34 9.90
C GLY A 22 -7.57 -3.83 9.77
N PHE A 23 -6.94 -3.44 8.67
CA PHE A 23 -6.82 -2.06 8.22
C PHE A 23 -7.67 -1.84 6.97
N TYR A 24 -8.16 -0.62 6.79
CA TYR A 24 -9.19 -0.30 5.81
C TYR A 24 -8.63 0.62 4.75
N GLY A 25 -8.73 0.24 3.48
CA GLY A 25 -8.34 1.14 2.39
C GLY A 25 -9.41 2.19 2.11
N ASP A 26 -9.05 3.20 1.33
CA ASP A 26 -9.94 4.28 0.91
C ASP A 26 -10.70 3.94 -0.38
N GLY A 27 -11.24 4.95 -1.07
CA GLY A 27 -11.98 4.76 -2.32
C GLY A 27 -11.16 4.15 -3.46
N GLN A 28 -9.82 4.20 -3.42
CA GLN A 28 -8.97 3.55 -4.44
C GLN A 28 -8.82 2.05 -4.20
N LEU A 29 -8.89 1.63 -2.93
CA LEU A 29 -8.75 0.23 -2.53
C LEU A 29 -9.74 -0.11 -1.40
N PRO A 30 -11.05 -0.10 -1.68
CA PRO A 30 -12.05 -0.31 -0.65
C PRO A 30 -11.94 -1.72 -0.07
N GLY A 31 -12.16 -1.86 1.23
CA GLY A 31 -12.20 -3.15 1.90
C GLY A 31 -11.40 -3.20 3.19
N ARG A 32 -11.39 -4.38 3.80
CA ARG A 32 -10.69 -4.69 5.04
C ARG A 32 -9.60 -5.71 4.75
N TRP A 33 -8.39 -5.39 5.17
CA TRP A 33 -7.18 -6.13 4.84
C TRP A 33 -6.43 -6.50 6.12
N PHE A 34 -5.64 -7.58 6.08
CA PHE A 34 -5.04 -8.17 7.27
C PHE A 34 -3.55 -8.47 7.13
N ARG A 35 -3.07 -8.66 5.89
CA ARG A 35 -1.63 -8.85 5.62
C ARG A 35 -1.18 -7.95 4.50
N ALA A 36 0.09 -7.65 4.50
CA ALA A 36 0.78 -6.96 3.42
C ALA A 36 2.09 -7.67 3.07
N ARG A 37 2.49 -7.60 1.79
CA ARG A 37 3.77 -8.13 1.29
C ARG A 37 4.32 -7.26 0.17
N ILE A 38 5.61 -7.45 -0.13
CA ILE A 38 6.23 -6.93 -1.35
C ILE A 38 6.40 -8.06 -2.34
N VAL A 39 5.95 -7.85 -3.57
CA VAL A 39 6.17 -8.76 -4.70
C VAL A 39 7.23 -8.15 -5.62
N ARG A 40 8.21 -8.96 -6.03
CA ARG A 40 9.32 -8.59 -6.93
C ARG A 40 10.10 -7.33 -6.51
N GLY A 41 10.07 -6.99 -5.22
CA GLY A 41 10.77 -5.83 -4.66
C GLY A 41 10.12 -4.47 -4.93
N THR A 42 9.11 -4.39 -5.80
CA THR A 42 8.58 -3.13 -6.34
C THR A 42 7.08 -2.93 -6.14
N THR A 43 6.31 -3.99 -5.86
CA THR A 43 4.84 -3.90 -5.73
C THR A 43 4.41 -4.24 -4.32
N LEU A 44 3.63 -3.38 -3.68
CA LEU A 44 2.93 -3.67 -2.43
C LEU A 44 1.62 -4.39 -2.74
N GLU A 45 1.35 -5.50 -2.05
CA GLU A 45 0.06 -6.18 -2.08
C GLU A 45 -0.51 -6.33 -0.68
N VAL A 46 -1.84 -6.37 -0.57
CA VAL A 46 -2.59 -6.63 0.66
C VAL A 46 -3.53 -7.83 0.51
N HIS A 47 -3.87 -8.46 1.63
CA HIS A 47 -4.65 -9.71 1.66
C HIS A 47 -5.83 -9.62 2.63
N ASP A 48 -7.00 -10.08 2.18
CA ASP A 48 -8.25 -10.15 2.96
C ASP A 48 -8.54 -11.54 3.55
N TRP A 49 -7.57 -12.46 3.45
CA TRP A 49 -7.68 -13.92 3.71
C TRP A 49 -8.13 -14.78 2.53
N ILE A 50 -8.51 -14.16 1.42
CA ILE A 50 -8.96 -14.85 0.21
C ILE A 50 -8.05 -14.49 -0.97
N THR A 51 -7.80 -13.20 -1.19
CA THR A 51 -7.12 -12.69 -2.38
C THR A 51 -6.00 -11.73 -2.02
N TRP A 52 -4.93 -11.74 -2.82
CA TRP A 52 -3.89 -10.72 -2.80
C TRP A 52 -4.19 -9.69 -3.88
N VAL A 53 -4.18 -8.41 -3.49
CA VAL A 53 -4.47 -7.29 -4.40
C VAL A 53 -3.34 -6.28 -4.33
N ALA A 54 -2.89 -5.80 -5.50
CA ALA A 54 -1.90 -4.73 -5.59
C ALA A 54 -2.46 -3.41 -5.05
N VAL A 55 -1.64 -2.69 -4.28
CA VAL A 55 -2.04 -1.41 -3.69
C VAL A 55 -1.70 -0.27 -4.66
N PRO A 56 -2.70 0.51 -5.11
CA PRO A 56 -2.47 1.71 -5.91
C PRO A 56 -1.60 2.75 -5.20
N ASP A 57 -0.89 3.56 -5.99
CA ASP A 57 -0.17 4.70 -5.44
C ASP A 57 -1.14 5.76 -4.90
N GLY A 58 -0.84 6.33 -3.74
CA GLY A 58 -1.69 7.29 -3.04
C GLY A 58 -2.75 6.68 -2.10
N THR A 59 -2.91 5.35 -2.09
CA THR A 59 -3.88 4.69 -1.21
C THR A 59 -3.64 5.03 0.27
N CYS A 60 -4.69 5.46 0.95
CA CYS A 60 -4.69 5.75 2.38
C CYS A 60 -5.34 4.60 3.17
N PHE A 61 -4.65 4.15 4.23
CA PHE A 61 -5.17 3.15 5.16
C PHE A 61 -5.62 3.78 6.47
N ARG A 62 -6.77 3.29 6.95
CA ARG A 62 -7.43 3.68 8.18
C ARG A 62 -7.48 2.52 9.17
N ASP A 63 -7.47 2.84 10.46
CA ASP A 63 -7.71 1.87 11.51
C ASP A 63 -9.21 1.54 11.65
N HIS A 64 -9.54 0.65 12.59
CA HIS A 64 -10.92 0.27 12.90
C HIS A 64 -11.78 1.41 13.49
N ASN A 65 -11.16 2.55 13.85
CA ASN A 65 -11.86 3.76 14.29
C ASN A 65 -11.99 4.79 13.16
N GLY A 66 -11.63 4.43 11.92
CA GLY A 66 -11.68 5.31 10.75
C GLY A 66 -10.55 6.33 10.66
N ARG A 67 -9.58 6.31 11.59
CA ARG A 67 -8.46 7.25 11.61
C ARG A 67 -7.39 6.80 10.61
N GLN A 68 -6.99 7.69 9.71
CA GLN A 68 -5.89 7.43 8.80
C GLN A 68 -4.58 7.28 9.58
N PHE A 69 -3.80 6.26 9.26
CA PHE A 69 -2.50 6.01 9.90
C PHE A 69 -1.35 5.76 8.91
N LEU A 70 -1.66 5.58 7.63
CA LEU A 70 -0.66 5.30 6.60
C LEU A 70 -1.16 5.74 5.22
N THR A 71 -0.27 6.30 4.42
CA THR A 71 -0.48 6.55 2.98
C THR A 71 0.65 5.89 2.22
N VAL A 72 0.32 5.21 1.13
CA VAL A 72 1.30 4.54 0.27
C VAL A 72 1.75 5.52 -0.80
N ILE A 73 3.05 5.76 -0.88
CA ILE A 73 3.67 6.56 -1.93
C ILE A 73 4.81 5.72 -2.51
N TYR A 74 4.70 5.36 -3.78
CA TYR A 74 5.76 4.69 -4.50
C TYR A 74 6.83 5.71 -4.90
N PRO A 75 8.12 5.32 -4.92
CA PRO A 75 9.14 6.16 -5.52
C PRO A 75 8.81 6.38 -7.01
N PRO A 76 9.14 7.55 -7.58
CA PRO A 76 8.97 7.77 -9.01
C PRO A 76 9.69 6.66 -9.77
N SER A 77 8.98 6.00 -10.68
CA SER A 77 9.60 5.07 -11.61
C SER A 77 10.42 5.89 -12.61
N ASP A 78 11.73 5.66 -12.66
CA ASP A 78 12.62 6.17 -13.71
C ASP A 78 12.35 5.45 -15.04
N THR A 79 11.09 5.42 -15.49
CA THR A 79 10.77 4.98 -16.84
C THR A 79 11.07 6.17 -17.76
N PRO A 80 12.07 6.10 -18.65
CA PRO A 80 12.23 7.13 -19.65
C PRO A 80 10.94 7.16 -20.47
N VAL A 81 10.33 8.33 -20.61
CA VAL A 81 9.24 8.54 -21.57
C VAL A 81 9.84 8.35 -22.96
N ALA A 82 9.81 7.12 -23.46
CA ALA A 82 10.14 6.81 -24.83
C ALA A 82 9.05 7.44 -25.71
N GLY A 83 9.36 8.59 -26.31
CA GLY A 83 8.54 9.16 -27.38
C GLY A 83 8.16 10.62 -27.20
N MET A 84 9.13 11.52 -27.29
CA MET A 84 8.88 12.78 -28.00
C MET A 84 9.91 12.88 -29.13
N PRO A 85 9.49 12.81 -30.42
CA PRO A 85 10.36 13.24 -31.48
C PRO A 85 10.54 14.76 -31.38
N ALA A 86 11.80 15.21 -31.40
CA ALA A 86 12.11 16.61 -31.56
C ALA A 86 11.44 17.12 -32.86
N ARG A 87 10.70 18.23 -32.73
CA ARG A 87 10.34 19.07 -33.86
C ARG A 87 11.31 20.25 -33.92
#